data_AF-A0A080ZSY5-F1
#
_entry.id   AF-A0A080ZSY5-F1
#
_cell.length_a   1.000
_cell.length_b   1.000
_cell.length_c   1.000
_cell.angle_alpha   90.00
_cell.angle_beta   90.00
_cell.angle_gamma   90.00
#
_symmetry.space_group_name_H-M   'P 1'
#
loop_
_entity.id
_entity.type
_entity.pdbx_description
1 polymer ?
#
loop_
_entity_poly.entity_id
_entity_poly.type
_entity_poly.pdbx_seq_one_letter_code
_entity_poly.pdbx_strand_id
1 'polypeptide(L)'
;MCGSSYSDAMELAYTSTVLPFLKMWHDQTMPHEDYPVESSKIWIKSPKQPDGTSCGALTIAQIYSLLKDSLQFSQGCVTKEDISVMRLRIMWMIVMQPNCL
;
A
#
# COMPACT_ATOMS: atom_id res chain seq x y z
N MET A 1 -8.66 -21.30 10.15
CA MET A 1 -7.57 -22.00 9.43
C MET A 1 -7.50 -21.45 8.02
N CYS A 2 -6.71 -20.40 7.76
CA CYS A 2 -6.57 -19.80 6.40
C CYS A 2 -5.24 -19.01 6.22
N GLY A 3 -4.28 -19.18 7.14
CA GLY A 3 -3.11 -18.31 7.22
C GLY A 3 -2.01 -18.63 6.22
N SER A 4 -1.69 -19.93 6.04
CA SER A 4 -0.61 -20.37 5.16
C SER A 4 -0.95 -20.19 3.68
N SER A 5 -2.13 -20.61 3.24
CA SER A 5 -2.51 -20.49 1.82
C SER A 5 -2.58 -19.03 1.35
N TYR A 6 -2.96 -18.10 2.23
CA TYR A 6 -2.99 -16.68 1.90
C TYR A 6 -1.58 -16.08 1.81
N SER A 7 -0.69 -16.35 2.78
CA SER A 7 0.69 -15.88 2.70
C SER A 7 1.42 -16.43 1.49
N ASP A 8 1.20 -17.70 1.17
CA ASP A 8 1.82 -18.36 0.02
C ASP A 8 1.33 -17.75 -1.29
N ALA A 9 0.03 -17.45 -1.39
CA ALA A 9 -0.54 -16.76 -2.55
C ALA A 9 0.01 -15.34 -2.72
N MET A 10 0.21 -14.60 -1.61
CA MET A 10 0.80 -13.26 -1.66
C MET A 10 2.29 -13.29 -2.01
N GLU A 11 3.04 -14.25 -1.47
CA GLU A 11 4.45 -14.44 -1.81
C GLU A 11 4.61 -14.82 -3.29
N LEU A 12 3.74 -15.70 -3.78
CA LEU A 12 3.70 -16.06 -5.21
C LEU A 12 3.39 -14.83 -6.05
N ALA A 13 2.34 -14.07 -5.74
CA ALA A 13 1.98 -12.85 -6.48
C ALA A 13 3.10 -11.81 -6.49
N TYR A 14 3.80 -11.64 -5.36
CA TYR A 14 4.95 -10.75 -5.27
C TYR A 14 6.09 -11.25 -6.17
N THR A 15 6.49 -12.53 -6.04
CA THR A 15 7.65 -13.08 -6.76
C THR A 15 7.41 -13.26 -8.26
N SER A 16 6.19 -13.59 -8.68
CA SER A 16 5.86 -13.83 -10.09
C SER A 16 5.56 -12.55 -10.87
N THR A 17 5.11 -11.49 -10.19
CA THR A 17 4.55 -10.31 -10.86
C THR A 17 5.24 -9.02 -10.43
N VAL A 18 5.24 -8.72 -9.13
CA VAL A 18 5.73 -7.43 -8.62
C VAL A 18 7.25 -7.34 -8.76
N LEU A 19 7.99 -8.35 -8.31
CA LEU A 19 9.45 -8.35 -8.32
C LEU A 19 10.04 -8.25 -9.75
N PRO A 20 9.56 -9.01 -10.76
CA PRO A 20 10.03 -8.86 -12.14
C PRO A 20 9.77 -7.45 -12.69
N PHE A 21 8.61 -6.86 -12.40
CA PHE A 21 8.29 -5.49 -12.81
C PHE A 21 9.23 -4.48 -12.17
N LEU A 22 9.49 -4.58 -10.86
CA LEU A 22 10.40 -3.68 -10.16
C LEU A 22 11.84 -3.78 -10.69
N LYS A 23 12.32 -4.99 -10.99
CA LYS A 23 13.64 -5.18 -11.61
C LYS A 23 13.71 -4.55 -12.99
N MET A 24 12.73 -4.81 -13.85
CA MET A 24 12.66 -4.22 -15.18
C MET A 24 12.62 -2.68 -15.12
N TRP A 25 11.80 -2.12 -14.22
CA TRP A 25 11.77 -0.67 -13.99
C TRP A 25 13.15 -0.17 -13.59
N HIS A 26 13.78 -0.79 -12.59
CA HIS A 26 15.08 -0.39 -12.07
C HIS A 26 16.14 -0.35 -13.17
N ASP A 27 16.26 -1.42 -13.96
CA ASP A 27 17.21 -1.51 -15.07
C ASP A 27 17.01 -0.38 -16.10
N GLN A 28 15.77 0.06 -16.30
CA GLN A 28 15.43 1.16 -17.22
C GLN A 28 15.72 2.54 -16.64
N THR A 29 15.49 2.76 -15.34
CA THR A 29 15.63 4.07 -14.71
C THR A 29 16.98 4.32 -14.05
N MET A 30 17.71 3.25 -13.71
CA MET A 30 18.98 3.27 -12.98
C MET A 30 19.98 2.27 -13.59
N PRO A 31 20.37 2.42 -14.88
CA PRO A 31 21.11 1.41 -15.65
C PRO A 31 22.55 1.14 -15.17
N HIS A 32 23.05 1.91 -14.20
CA HIS A 32 24.41 1.79 -13.66
C HIS A 32 24.42 1.48 -12.17
N GLU A 33 23.25 1.26 -11.58
CA GLU A 33 23.12 0.84 -10.20
C GLU A 33 22.69 -0.63 -10.19
N ASP A 34 23.18 -1.39 -9.22
CA ASP A 34 22.71 -2.75 -8.99
C ASP A 34 21.35 -2.68 -8.28
N TYR A 35 20.43 -3.59 -8.62
CA TYR A 35 19.17 -3.69 -7.90
C TYR A 35 19.43 -3.92 -6.41
N PRO A 36 18.85 -3.11 -5.50
CA PRO A 36 19.17 -3.17 -4.09
C PRO A 36 18.85 -4.55 -3.50
N VAL A 37 19.80 -5.10 -2.74
CA VAL A 37 19.57 -6.34 -1.98
C VAL A 37 18.65 -6.01 -0.82
N GLU A 38 17.39 -6.39 -0.93
CA GLU A 38 16.39 -6.16 0.10
C GLU A 38 16.64 -7.11 1.29
N SER A 39 17.16 -6.56 2.40
CA SER A 39 17.66 -7.36 3.54
C SER A 39 16.56 -8.05 4.35
N SER A 40 15.29 -7.65 4.19
CA SER A 40 14.15 -8.33 4.81
C SER A 40 12.82 -7.89 4.20
N LYS A 41 12.04 -8.84 3.66
CA LYS A 41 10.63 -8.59 3.34
C LYS A 41 9.85 -8.40 4.63
N ILE A 42 9.23 -7.24 4.80
CA ILE A 42 8.38 -6.95 5.96
C ILE A 42 6.92 -7.05 5.54
N TRP A 43 6.21 -8.05 6.05
CA TRP A 43 4.77 -8.18 5.87
C TRP A 43 4.03 -7.14 6.72
N ILE A 44 3.38 -6.19 6.05
CA ILE A 44 2.49 -5.22 6.72
C ILE A 44 1.19 -5.93 7.08
N LYS A 45 1.02 -6.22 8.38
CA LYS A 45 -0.16 -6.94 8.90
C LYS A 45 -1.28 -6.01 9.37
N SER A 46 -1.04 -4.69 9.39
CA SER A 46 -1.97 -3.68 9.91
C SER A 46 -1.81 -2.35 9.17
N PRO A 47 -2.89 -1.55 9.07
CA PRO A 47 -4.23 -1.84 9.58
C PRO A 47 -4.99 -2.85 8.71
N LYS A 48 -5.88 -3.64 9.31
CA LYS A 48 -6.80 -4.50 8.56
C LYS A 48 -8.04 -3.69 8.20
N GLN A 49 -8.53 -3.84 6.97
CA GLN A 49 -9.83 -3.26 6.61
C GLN A 49 -10.94 -3.88 7.48
N PRO A 50 -11.86 -3.07 8.01
CA PRO A 50 -13.00 -3.56 8.79
C PRO A 50 -14.11 -4.19 7.94
N ASP A 51 -13.98 -4.07 6.61
CA ASP A 51 -14.91 -4.57 5.61
C ASP A 51 -14.14 -5.28 4.47
N GLY A 52 -14.87 -5.85 3.51
CA GLY A 52 -14.28 -6.51 2.33
C GLY A 52 -14.13 -5.62 1.10
N THR A 53 -14.35 -4.30 1.21
CA THR A 53 -14.54 -3.39 0.06
C THR A 53 -13.73 -2.09 0.16
N SER A 54 -12.93 -1.92 1.22
CA SER A 54 -12.20 -0.69 1.51
C SER A 54 -10.69 -0.77 1.26
N CYS A 55 -10.20 -1.86 0.69
CA CYS A 55 -8.79 -2.04 0.34
C CYS A 55 -8.17 -0.84 -0.40
N GLY A 56 -8.87 -0.28 -1.39
CA GLY A 56 -8.39 0.90 -2.12
C GLY A 56 -8.24 2.16 -1.25
N ALA A 57 -9.16 2.39 -0.31
CA ALA A 57 -9.06 3.52 0.62
C ALA A 57 -7.88 3.34 1.59
N LEU A 58 -7.65 2.12 2.09
CA LEU A 58 -6.49 1.82 2.93
C LEU A 58 -5.17 1.99 2.17
N THR A 59 -5.10 1.57 0.90
CA THR A 59 -3.89 1.76 0.08
C THR A 59 -3.53 3.24 -0.02
N ILE A 60 -4.51 4.10 -0.33
CA ILE A 60 -4.29 5.55 -0.42
C ILE A 60 -3.85 6.13 0.93
N ALA A 61 -4.52 5.74 2.02
CA ALA A 61 -4.19 6.20 3.37
C ALA A 61 -2.78 5.77 3.81
N GLN A 62 -2.37 4.53 3.49
CA GLN A 62 -1.04 4.02 3.79
C GLN A 62 0.04 4.80 3.03
N ILE A 63 -0.15 5.05 1.73
CA ILE A 63 0.78 5.86 0.91
C ILE A 63 0.86 7.28 1.48
N TYR A 64 -0.28 7.90 1.81
CA TYR A 64 -0.31 9.23 2.40
C TYR A 64 0.46 9.30 3.73
N SER A 65 0.31 8.27 4.58
CA SER A 65 1.03 8.18 5.87
C SER A 65 2.53 8.08 5.67
N LEU A 66 2.99 7.27 4.70
CA LEU A 66 4.40 7.14 4.35
C LEU A 66 4.99 8.46 3.85
N LEU A 67 4.26 9.17 2.97
CA LEU A 67 4.68 10.49 2.45
C LEU A 67 4.75 11.58 3.53
N LYS A 68 4.13 11.35 4.70
CA LYS A 68 4.15 12.25 5.85
C LYS A 68 5.08 11.78 6.96
N ASP A 69 5.91 10.76 6.70
CA ASP A 69 6.79 10.11 7.67
C ASP A 69 6.07 9.69 8.97
N SER A 70 4.79 9.30 8.84
CA SER A 70 3.99 8.83 9.96
C SER A 70 3.82 7.31 9.89
N LEU A 71 4.24 6.61 10.94
CA LEU A 71 3.99 5.18 11.12
C LEU A 71 2.71 4.90 11.94
N GLN A 72 1.97 5.95 12.31
CA GLN A 72 0.79 5.78 13.17
C GLN A 72 -0.32 4.98 12.49
N PHE A 73 -0.45 5.11 11.17
CA PHE A 73 -1.48 4.40 10.41
C PHE A 73 -1.23 2.88 10.36
N SER A 74 0.03 2.45 10.20
CA SER A 74 0.40 1.03 10.11
C SER A 74 0.30 0.28 11.44
N GLN A 75 0.14 0.99 12.56
CA GLN A 75 0.04 0.42 13.90
C GLN A 75 -1.40 0.43 14.47
N GLY A 76 -2.33 1.10 13.79
CA GLY A 76 -3.70 1.29 14.26
C GLY A 76 -4.68 0.16 13.91
N CYS A 77 -5.81 0.15 14.61
CA CYS A 77 -7.03 -0.49 14.15
C CYS A 77 -7.85 0.54 13.35
N VAL A 78 -8.51 0.11 12.28
CA VAL A 78 -9.34 0.98 11.44
C VAL A 78 -10.80 0.54 11.56
N THR A 79 -11.66 1.44 12.00
CA THR A 79 -13.11 1.24 12.13
C THR A 79 -13.84 1.61 10.83
N LYS A 80 -15.13 1.26 10.72
CA LYS A 80 -15.94 1.64 9.54
C LYS A 80 -16.16 3.15 9.45
N GLU A 81 -16.23 3.80 10.60
CA GLU A 81 -16.32 5.25 10.75
C GLU A 81 -15.03 5.91 10.25
N ASP A 82 -13.87 5.37 10.61
CA ASP A 82 -12.57 5.84 10.09
C ASP A 82 -12.50 5.73 8.56
N ILE A 83 -12.97 4.62 7.99
CA ILE A 83 -13.07 4.45 6.53
C ILE A 83 -13.95 5.53 5.89
N SER A 84 -15.09 5.82 6.50
CA SER A 84 -16.01 6.85 5.99
C SER A 84 -15.34 8.22 5.97
N VAL A 85 -14.60 8.56 7.03
CA VAL A 85 -13.80 9.79 7.10
C VAL A 85 -12.66 9.79 6.07
N MET A 86 -11.94 8.67 5.90
CA MET A 86 -10.88 8.55 4.90
C MET A 86 -11.42 8.78 3.49
N ARG A 87 -12.54 8.14 3.13
CA ARG A 87 -13.18 8.32 1.82
C ARG A 87 -13.60 9.77 1.60
N LEU A 88 -14.21 10.42 2.60
CA LEU A 88 -14.56 11.83 2.53
C LEU A 88 -13.33 12.72 2.31
N ARG A 89 -12.23 12.47 3.04
CA ARG A 89 -10.98 13.22 2.86
C ARG A 89 -10.36 13.02 1.49
N ILE A 90 -10.34 11.78 0.98
CA ILE A 90 -9.85 11.46 -0.37
C ILE A 90 -10.68 12.18 -1.42
N MET A 91 -12.02 12.10 -1.34
CA MET A 91 -12.92 12.82 -2.25
C MET A 91 -12.71 14.33 -2.19
N TRP A 92 -12.60 14.88 -0.98
CA TRP A 92 -12.33 16.31 -0.79
C TRP A 92 -11.01 16.74 -1.43
N MET A 93 -9.94 15.97 -1.23
CA MET A 93 -8.64 16.24 -1.83
C MET A 93 -8.69 16.22 -3.36
N ILE A 94 -9.51 15.36 -3.97
CA ILE A 94 -9.70 15.30 -5.42
C ILE A 94 -10.49 16.52 -5.92
N VAL A 95 -11.62 16.84 -5.29
CA VAL A 95 -12.51 17.92 -5.73
C VAL A 95 -11.90 19.30 -5.53
N MET A 96 -11.09 19.49 -4.48
CA MET A 96 -10.48 20.78 -4.15
C MET A 96 -9.12 21.01 -4.82
N GLN A 97 -8.75 20.21 -5.82
CA GLN A 97 -7.55 20.50 -6.60
C GLN A 97 -7.77 21.80 -7.40
N PRO A 98 -6.84 22.78 -7.33
CA PRO A 98 -7.02 24.10 -7.93
C PRO A 98 -7.19 24.13 -9.46
N ASN A 99 -6.99 22.99 -10.13
CA ASN A 99 -7.11 22.85 -11.59
C ASN A 99 -8.28 21.94 -12.03
N CYS A 100 -9.18 21.55 -11.12
CA CYS A 100 -10.35 20.72 -11.43
C CYS A 100 -11.69 21.48 -11.46
N LEU A 101 -11.67 22.82 -11.40
CA LEU A 101 -12.82 23.71 -11.58
C LEU A 101 -12.50 24.81 -12.58
#